data_AF-A0A258E7Y0-F1
#
_entry.id   AF-A0A258E7Y0-F1
#
_cell.length_a   1.000
_cell.length_b   1.000
_cell.length_c   1.000
_cell.angle_alpha   90.00
_cell.angle_beta   90.00
_cell.angle_gamma   90.00
#
_symmetry.space_group_name_H-M   'P 1'
#
loop_
_entity.id
_entity.type
_entity.pdbx_description
1 polymer ?
#
loop_
_entity_poly.entity_id
_entity_poly.type
_entity_poly.pdbx_seq_one_letter_code
_entity_poly.pdbx_strand_id
1 'polypeptide(L)' 'MITAVTEGIQVSIEATYQAAFSNPHSHHFVFTYRVTIENKSAHTFQLIRR' A
#
# COMPACT_ATOMS: atom_id res chain seq x y z
N MET A 1 0.50 -0.58 -9.51
CA MET A 1 -0.49 0.00 -8.59
C MET A 1 -1.66 -0.97 -8.50
N ILE A 2 -2.13 -1.28 -7.29
CA ILE A 2 -3.30 -2.12 -7.04
C ILE A 2 -4.27 -1.36 -6.16
N THR A 3 -5.57 -1.53 -6.40
CA THR A 3 -6.63 -0.84 -5.67
C THR A 3 -7.71 -1.81 -5.25
N ALA A 4 -8.25 -1.63 -4.05
CA ALA A 4 -9.41 -2.33 -3.54
C ALA A 4 -10.40 -1.32 -2.93
N VAL A 5 -11.69 -1.62 -3.03
CA VAL A 5 -12.75 -0.77 -2.48
C VAL A 5 -13.66 -1.60 -1.61
N THR A 6 -13.87 -1.15 -0.37
CA THR A 6 -14.79 -1.78 0.60
C THR A 6 -15.61 -0.69 1.26
N GLU A 7 -16.94 -0.79 1.21
CA GLU A 7 -17.88 0.17 1.84
C GLU A 7 -17.58 1.65 1.51
N GLY A 8 -17.10 1.92 0.28
CA GLY A 8 -16.74 3.28 -0.15
C GLY A 8 -15.38 3.78 0.33
N ILE A 9 -14.62 2.97 1.08
CA ILE A 9 -13.20 3.20 1.36
C ILE A 9 -12.36 2.59 0.25
N GLN A 10 -11.64 3.44 -0.48
CA GLN A 10 -10.69 3.01 -1.51
C GLN A 10 -9.29 2.95 -0.92
N VAL A 11 -8.64 1.80 -1.03
CA VAL A 11 -7.24 1.60 -0.64
C VAL A 11 -6.42 1.33 -1.90
N SER A 12 -5.42 2.16 -2.17
CA SER A 12 -4.49 2.01 -3.29
C SER A 12 -3.07 1.78 -2.78
N ILE A 13 -2.37 0.84 -3.41
CA ILE A 13 -1.01 0.45 -3.06
C ILE A 13 -0.10 0.56 -4.29
N GLU A 14 1.02 1.23 -4.11
CA GLU A 14 2.13 1.26 -5.06
C GLU A 14 3.33 0.59 -4.40
N ALA A 15 3.75 -0.55 -4.94
CA ALA A 15 4.93 -1.27 -4.49
C ALA A 15 6.10 -1.00 -5.45
N THR A 16 7.27 -0.72 -4.88
CA THR A 16 8.49 -0.42 -5.61
C THR A 16 9.62 -1.29 -5.07
N TYR A 17 10.30 -2.00 -5.98
CA TYR A 17 11.53 -2.73 -5.65
C TYR A 17 12.68 -1.75 -5.47
N GLN A 18 13.40 -1.89 -4.36
CA GLN A 18 14.53 -1.03 -4.01
C GLN A 18 15.84 -1.71 -4.34
N ALA A 19 16.27 -1.60 -5.60
CA ALA A 19 17.47 -2.25 -6.10
C ALA A 19 18.73 -1.85 -5.31
N ALA A 20 18.87 -0.57 -4.94
CA ALA A 20 20.02 -0.06 -4.18
C ALA A 20 20.18 -0.69 -2.79
N PHE A 21 19.11 -1.25 -2.22
CA PHE A 21 19.09 -1.86 -0.90
C PHE A 21 18.96 -3.38 -0.94
N SER A 22 18.91 -3.96 -2.14
CA SER A 22 18.70 -5.39 -2.36
C SER A 22 19.98 -6.09 -2.81
N ASN A 23 20.12 -7.36 -2.43
CA ASN A 23 21.18 -8.23 -2.92
C ASN A 23 20.57 -9.58 -3.39
N PRO A 24 20.24 -9.70 -4.69
CA PRO A 24 19.66 -10.93 -5.25
C PRO A 24 20.53 -12.17 -5.08
N HIS A 25 21.86 -12.03 -5.09
CA HIS A 25 22.80 -13.15 -4.94
C HIS A 25 22.76 -13.75 -3.54
N SER A 26 22.44 -12.94 -2.52
CA SER A 26 22.21 -13.41 -1.15
C SER A 26 20.73 -13.66 -0.85
N HIS A 27 19.88 -13.73 -1.87
CA HIS A 27 18.42 -13.84 -1.73
C HIS A 27 17.78 -12.75 -0.84
N HIS A 28 18.35 -11.55 -0.80
CA HIS A 28 17.82 -10.43 -0.02
C HIS A 28 17.16 -9.40 -0.95
N PHE A 29 15.86 -9.17 -0.78
CA PHE A 29 15.08 -8.29 -1.65
C PHE A 29 14.28 -7.29 -0.80
N VAL A 30 14.49 -6.00 -1.07
CA VAL A 30 13.83 -4.90 -0.37
C VAL A 30 12.77 -4.29 -1.25
N PHE A 31 11.57 -4.13 -0.70
CA PHE A 31 10.45 -3.47 -1.33
C PHE A 31 9.92 -2.38 -0.40
N THR A 32 9.56 -1.24 -0.98
CA THR A 32 8.84 -0.16 -0.29
C THR A 32 7.45 -0.07 -0.87
N TYR A 33 6.48 0.34 -0.06
CA TYR A 33 5.13 0.59 -0.55
C TYR A 33 4.60 1.96 -0.09
N ARG A 34 3.80 2.57 -0.95
CA ARG A 34 2.95 3.72 -0.62
C ARG A 34 1.51 3.26 -0.56
N VAL A 35 0.86 3.48 0.58
CA VAL A 35 -0.57 3.19 0.80
C VAL A 35 -1.33 4.51 0.81
N THR A 36 -2.36 4.61 -0.01
CA THR A 36 -3.29 5.74 -0.05
C THR A 36 -4.68 5.21 0.33
N ILE A 37 -5.23 5.73 1.44
CA ILE A 37 -6.59 5.40 1.91
C ILE A 37 -7.46 6.63 1.67
N GLU A 38 -8.49 6.49 0.85
CA GLU A 38 -9.42 7.55 0.50
C GLU A 38 -10.84 7.14 0.90
N ASN A 39 -11.50 7.97 1.69
CA ASN A 39 -12.93 7.82 1.95
C ASN A 39 -13.72 8.48 0.82
N LYS A 40 -14.36 7.67 -0.03
CA LYS A 40 -15.21 8.10 -1.14
C LYS A 40 -16.70 7.99 -0.81
N SER A 41 -17.04 7.79 0.46
CA SER A 41 -18.41 7.72 0.95
C SER A 41 -18.85 9.04 1.60
N ALA A 42 -20.13 9.15 1.92
CA ALA A 42 -20.68 10.26 2.70
C ALA A 42 -20.55 10.08 4.23
N HIS A 43 -20.10 8.91 4.70
CA HIS A 43 -20.00 8.59 6.11
C HIS A 43 -18.58 8.87 6.62
N THR A 44 -18.46 9.28 7.88
CA THR A 44 -17.15 9.45 8.53
C THR A 44 -16.64 8.12 9.03
N PHE A 45 -15.38 7.80 8.71
CA PHE A 45 -14.69 6.60 9.16
C PHE A 45 -13.44 6.98 9.96
N GLN A 46 -13.02 6.09 10.86
CA GLN A 46 -11.78 6.21 11.61
C GLN A 46 -10.92 4.96 11.39
N LEU A 47 -9.65 5.17 11.02
CA LEU A 47 -8.68 4.08 10.96
C LEU A 47 -8.25 3.72 12.39
N ILE A 48 -8.55 2.50 12.83
CA ILE A 48 -8.22 2.03 14.18
C ILE A 48 -6.89 1.27 14.19
N ARG A 49 -6.67 0.38 13.21
CA ARG A 49 -5.46 -0.45 13.08
C ARG A 49 -5.21 -0.85 11.63
N ARG A 50 -3.99 -1.34 11.36
CA ARG A 50 -3.57 -1.94 10.08
C ARG A 50 -3.46 -3.46 10.21
#